data_AF-A0A839RW61-F1
#
_entry.id   AF-A0A839RW61-F1
#
_cell.length_a   1.000
_cell.length_b   1.000
_cell.length_c   1.000
_cell.angle_alpha   90.00
_cell.angle_beta   90.00
_cell.angle_gamma   90.00
#
_symmetry.space_group_name_H-M   'P 1'
#
loop_
_entity.id
_entity.type
_entity.pdbx_description
1 polymer ?
#
loop_
_entity_poly.entity_id
_entity_poly.type
_entity_poly.pdbx_seq_one_letter_code
_entity_poly.pdbx_strand_id
1 'polypeptide(L)'
;MKFNGEYLYRVRVLKYPDGAFQAVNPTDPDCDEWEPTPGWQPPGWRPEGRYTEMMGTHEFVWPVTNQVYASRSTAKKRADLLERYGATVVIERSTPIEWPDTEVEATS
;
A
#
# COMPACT_ATOMS: atom_id res chain seq x y z
N MET A 1 -15.34 -13.91 8.87
CA MET A 1 -13.95 -14.04 9.38
C MET A 1 -13.84 -13.07 10.55
N LYS A 2 -13.74 -13.55 11.80
CA LYS A 2 -13.61 -12.67 12.97
C LYS A 2 -12.14 -12.28 13.14
N PHE A 3 -11.86 -10.99 13.22
CA PHE A 3 -10.53 -10.48 13.53
C PHE A 3 -10.28 -10.69 15.03
N ASN A 4 -9.23 -11.44 15.38
CA ASN A 4 -8.84 -11.75 16.76
C ASN A 4 -7.60 -10.95 17.22
N GLY A 5 -7.17 -9.95 16.45
CA GLY A 5 -6.02 -9.13 16.80
C GLY A 5 -6.42 -7.99 17.74
N GLU A 6 -5.45 -7.42 18.44
CA GLU A 6 -5.66 -6.23 19.28
C GLU A 6 -5.46 -4.93 18.47
N TYR A 7 -4.70 -4.99 17.37
CA TYR A 7 -4.30 -3.83 16.57
C TYR A 7 -4.41 -4.09 15.07
N LEU A 8 -4.67 -3.04 14.30
CA LEU A 8 -4.44 -3.01 12.85
C LEU A 8 -3.09 -2.38 12.53
N TYR A 9 -2.53 -2.79 11.40
CA TYR A 9 -1.29 -2.26 10.87
C TYR A 9 -1.51 -1.73 9.46
N ARG A 10 -0.88 -0.61 9.10
CA ARG A 10 -0.84 -0.12 7.71
C ARG A 10 0.59 0.20 7.31
N VAL A 11 0.86 0.14 6.02
CA VAL A 11 2.16 0.56 5.47
C VAL A 11 1.96 1.93 4.83
N ARG A 12 2.66 2.94 5.34
CA ARG A 12 2.66 4.29 4.75
C ARG A 12 3.96 4.52 4.00
N VAL A 13 3.85 4.93 2.74
CA VAL A 13 5.01 5.39 1.95
C VAL A 13 5.34 6.81 2.37
N LEU A 14 6.61 7.03 2.74
CA LEU A 14 7.14 8.36 3.06
C LEU A 14 7.73 9.03 1.83
N LYS A 15 8.40 8.25 0.97
CA LYS A 15 9.02 8.75 -0.25
C LYS A 15 9.06 7.65 -1.32
N TYR A 16 8.70 7.99 -2.55
CA TYR A 16 8.97 7.17 -3.72
C TYR A 16 10.34 7.53 -4.33
N PRO A 17 10.98 6.60 -5.05
CA PRO A 17 12.24 6.89 -5.74
C PRO A 17 12.04 7.99 -6.79
N ASP A 18 13.10 8.75 -7.04
CA ASP A 18 13.03 9.90 -7.96
C ASP A 18 12.65 9.44 -9.37
N GLY A 19 11.75 10.18 -10.02
CA GLY A 19 11.23 9.87 -11.35
C GLY A 19 10.17 8.75 -11.39
N ALA A 20 9.77 8.16 -10.25
CA ALA A 20 8.71 7.16 -10.22
C ALA A 20 7.30 7.73 -10.41
N PHE A 21 7.14 9.01 -10.10
CA PHE A 21 5.90 9.75 -10.26
C PHE A 21 6.18 11.08 -10.98
N GLN A 22 5.20 11.52 -11.77
CA GLN A 22 5.17 12.82 -12.43
C GLN A 22 3.88 13.55 -12.08
N ALA A 23 3.90 14.88 -12.12
CA ALA A 23 2.68 15.66 -11.99
C ALA A 23 1.74 15.35 -13.17
N VAL A 24 0.45 15.16 -12.90
CA VAL A 24 -0.57 14.89 -13.93
C VAL A 24 -0.65 16.04 -14.93
N ASN A 25 -0.52 17.29 -14.43
CA ASN A 25 -0.42 18.48 -15.27
C ASN A 25 0.87 19.25 -14.95
N PRO A 26 2.01 18.94 -15.59
CA PRO A 26 3.29 19.58 -15.30
C PRO A 26 3.35 21.04 -15.76
N THR A 27 2.37 21.52 -16.53
CA THR A 27 2.29 22.93 -16.98
C THR A 27 1.57 23.84 -15.98
N ASP A 28 0.85 23.26 -15.02
CA ASP A 28 0.16 23.97 -13.96
C ASP A 28 1.05 23.98 -12.70
N PRO A 29 1.52 25.15 -12.23
CA PRO A 29 2.37 25.23 -11.05
C PRO A 29 1.67 24.83 -9.74
N ASP A 30 0.33 24.82 -9.72
CA ASP A 30 -0.48 24.46 -8.54
C ASP A 30 -0.99 23.01 -8.59
N CYS A 31 -0.52 22.19 -9.55
CA CYS A 31 -0.91 20.79 -9.68
C CYS A 31 -0.38 19.95 -8.50
N ASP A 32 -1.29 19.50 -7.63
CA ASP A 32 -0.99 18.60 -6.50
C ASP A 32 -1.32 17.12 -6.80
N GLU A 33 -1.70 16.82 -8.04
CA GLU A 33 -2.01 15.46 -8.47
C GLU A 33 -0.79 14.80 -9.13
N TRP A 34 -0.42 13.62 -8.63
CA TRP A 34 0.75 12.87 -9.08
C TRP A 34 0.34 11.48 -9.56
N GLU A 35 0.86 11.09 -10.72
CA GLU A 35 0.63 9.77 -11.32
C GLU A 35 1.95 9.01 -11.52
N PRO A 36 1.92 7.67 -11.57
CA PRO A 36 3.10 6.89 -11.90
C PRO A 36 3.66 7.30 -13.28
N THR A 37 4.97 7.47 -13.36
CA THR A 37 5.62 7.82 -14.63
C THR A 37 5.55 6.66 -15.62
N PRO A 38 4.98 6.83 -16.82
CA PRO A 38 4.89 5.77 -17.82
C PRO A 38 6.26 5.18 -18.17
N GLY A 39 6.34 3.84 -18.26
CA GLY A 39 7.59 3.13 -18.52
C GLY A 39 8.63 3.16 -17.39
N TRP A 40 8.36 3.85 -16.27
CA TRP A 40 9.24 3.79 -15.11
C TRP A 40 9.20 2.39 -14.49
N GLN A 41 10.37 1.89 -14.08
CA GLN A 41 10.49 0.63 -13.38
C GLN A 41 11.66 0.66 -12.39
N PRO A 42 11.57 -0.07 -11.28
CA PRO A 42 12.68 -0.14 -10.33
C PRO A 42 13.90 -0.84 -10.96
N PRO A 43 15.13 -0.55 -10.49
CA PRO A 43 16.33 -1.21 -10.99
C PRO A 43 16.24 -2.73 -10.91
N GLY A 44 16.56 -3.40 -12.02
CA GLY A 44 16.50 -4.86 -12.09
C GLY A 44 15.08 -5.44 -12.21
N TRP A 45 14.05 -4.60 -12.40
CA TRP A 45 12.69 -5.07 -12.65
C TRP A 45 12.63 -6.00 -13.86
N ARG A 46 12.08 -7.19 -13.63
CA ARG A 46 11.71 -8.15 -14.65
C ARG A 46 10.35 -8.71 -14.26
N PRO A 47 9.33 -8.62 -15.13
CA PRO A 47 8.06 -9.29 -14.87
C PRO A 47 8.30 -10.80 -14.92
N GLU A 48 8.21 -11.47 -13.75
CA GLU A 48 8.46 -12.91 -13.61
C GLU A 48 7.15 -13.69 -13.42
N GLY A 49 7.18 -14.99 -13.74
CA GLY A 49 6.07 -15.91 -13.54
C GLY A 49 4.82 -15.50 -14.33
N ARG A 50 3.68 -15.42 -13.64
CA ARG A 50 2.38 -15.04 -14.21
C ARG A 50 2.05 -13.55 -14.11
N TYR A 51 3.04 -12.69 -13.83
CA TYR A 51 2.78 -11.26 -13.63
C TYR A 51 2.04 -10.63 -14.82
N THR A 52 2.52 -10.89 -16.03
CA THR A 52 1.92 -10.37 -17.28
C THR A 52 0.52 -10.93 -17.53
N GLU A 53 0.28 -12.19 -17.19
CA GLU A 53 -1.05 -12.81 -17.26
C GLU A 53 -2.02 -12.16 -16.26
N MET A 54 -1.55 -11.85 -15.05
CA MET A 54 -2.37 -11.27 -13.98
C MET A 54 -2.65 -9.78 -14.19
N MET A 55 -1.64 -9.03 -14.65
CA MET A 55 -1.72 -7.57 -14.77
C MET A 55 -2.11 -7.11 -16.18
N GLY A 56 -2.04 -8.00 -17.18
CA GLY A 56 -2.30 -7.67 -18.58
C GLY A 56 -1.23 -6.77 -19.22
N THR A 57 -0.12 -6.51 -18.54
CA THR A 57 0.96 -5.63 -19.00
C THR A 57 2.33 -6.11 -18.51
N HIS A 58 3.39 -5.71 -19.23
CA HIS A 58 4.78 -5.87 -18.81
C HIS A 58 5.27 -4.69 -17.95
N GLU A 59 4.50 -3.61 -17.91
CA GLU A 59 4.85 -2.41 -17.15
C GLU A 59 4.84 -2.69 -15.65
N PHE A 60 5.72 -1.98 -14.95
CA PHE A 60 5.74 -2.02 -13.50
C PHE A 60 4.51 -1.30 -12.96
N VAL A 61 3.79 -1.98 -12.06
CA VAL A 61 2.64 -1.41 -11.36
C VAL A 61 2.96 -1.41 -9.87
N TRP A 62 2.90 -0.24 -9.26
CA TRP A 62 3.13 -0.09 -7.82
C TRP A 62 2.12 -0.95 -7.02
N PRO A 63 2.57 -1.70 -6.01
CA PRO A 63 1.65 -2.39 -5.11
C PRO A 63 0.72 -1.40 -4.40
N VAL A 64 -0.56 -1.75 -4.30
CA VAL A 64 -1.56 -0.93 -3.61
C VAL A 64 -1.22 -0.76 -2.12
N THR A 65 -1.27 0.49 -1.64
CA THR A 65 -0.89 0.88 -0.26
C THR A 65 -2.08 1.25 0.64
N ASN A 66 -3.32 1.24 0.11
CA ASN A 66 -4.54 1.55 0.87
C ASN A 66 -5.05 0.40 1.77
N GLN A 67 -4.25 -0.65 1.96
CA GLN A 67 -4.62 -1.86 2.66
C GLN A 67 -4.25 -1.79 4.14
N VAL A 68 -5.13 -2.33 4.99
CA VAL A 68 -4.86 -2.58 6.41
C VAL A 68 -4.63 -4.07 6.66
N TYR A 69 -3.75 -4.37 7.60
CA TYR A 69 -3.28 -5.72 7.90
C TYR A 69 -3.61 -6.08 9.34
N ALA A 70 -4.11 -7.30 9.52
CA ALA A 70 -4.40 -7.86 10.83
C ALA A 70 -3.15 -8.28 11.62
N SER A 71 -1.98 -8.30 10.97
CA SER A 71 -0.71 -8.72 11.58
C SER A 71 0.43 -7.83 11.12
N ARG A 72 1.33 -7.49 12.08
CA ARG A 72 2.56 -6.76 11.81
C ARG A 72 3.46 -7.49 10.82
N SER A 73 3.54 -8.82 10.89
CA SER A 73 4.41 -9.59 9.99
C SER A 73 3.93 -9.55 8.54
N THR A 74 2.61 -9.53 8.32
CA THR A 74 2.03 -9.35 6.99
C THR A 74 2.27 -7.94 6.47
N ALA A 75 2.08 -6.92 7.31
CA ALA A 75 2.42 -5.54 6.96
C ALA A 75 3.92 -5.42 6.60
N LYS A 76 4.80 -6.10 7.36
CA LYS A 76 6.24 -6.12 7.07
C LYS A 76 6.57 -6.72 5.71
N LYS A 77 5.94 -7.83 5.31
CA LYS A 77 6.15 -8.38 3.96
C LYS A 77 5.81 -7.38 2.86
N ARG A 78 4.77 -6.56 3.05
CA ARG A 78 4.41 -5.49 2.11
C ARG A 78 5.44 -4.35 2.15
N ALA A 79 5.89 -3.94 3.33
CA ALA A 79 6.92 -2.93 3.49
C ALA A 79 8.21 -3.35 2.79
N ASP A 80 8.70 -4.57 3.07
CA ASP A 80 9.91 -5.13 2.46
C ASP A 80 9.81 -5.19 0.92
N LEU A 81 8.61 -5.45 0.38
CA LEU A 81 8.36 -5.43 -1.06
C LEU A 81 8.49 -4.02 -1.66
N LEU A 82 7.90 -3.01 -1.00
CA LEU A 82 7.98 -1.62 -1.43
C LEU A 82 9.41 -1.08 -1.33
N GLU A 83 10.13 -1.42 -0.26
CA GLU A 83 11.53 -1.05 -0.07
C GLU A 83 12.44 -1.67 -1.14
N ARG A 84 12.19 -2.92 -1.54
CA ARG A 84 12.90 -3.54 -2.67
C ARG A 84 12.72 -2.79 -3.99
N TYR A 85 11.60 -2.09 -4.17
CA TYR A 85 11.36 -1.23 -5.33
C TYR A 85 11.87 0.20 -5.14
N GLY A 86 12.58 0.49 -4.05
CA GLY A 86 13.23 1.77 -3.80
C GLY A 86 12.38 2.79 -3.05
N ALA A 87 11.19 2.41 -2.56
CA ALA A 87 10.37 3.30 -1.74
C ALA A 87 10.85 3.30 -0.28
N THR A 88 10.75 4.45 0.39
CA THR A 88 10.94 4.56 1.84
C THR A 88 9.58 4.45 2.52
N VAL A 89 9.42 3.51 3.44
CA VAL A 89 8.12 3.24 4.08
C VAL A 89 8.23 3.12 5.60
N VAL A 90 7.08 3.25 6.28
CA VAL A 90 6.93 2.97 7.70
C VAL A 90 5.71 2.08 7.94
N ILE A 91 5.80 1.24 8.97
CA ILE A 91 4.65 0.45 9.44
C ILE A 91 4.04 1.19 10.61
N GLU A 92 2.79 1.60 10.45
CA GLU A 92 2.01 2.23 11.50
C GLU A 92 1.11 1.20 12.16
N ARG A 93 0.91 1.36 13.46
CA ARG A 93 -0.01 0.55 14.28
C ARG A 93 -1.16 1.45 14.72
N SER A 94 -2.39 0.96 14.63
CA SER A 94 -3.56 1.66 15.17
C SER A 94 -3.50 1.75 16.70
N THR A 95 -4.43 2.49 17.29
CA THR A 95 -4.84 2.26 18.68
C THR A 95 -5.43 0.85 18.82
N PRO A 96 -5.53 0.32 20.06
CA PRO A 96 -6.27 -0.92 20.29
C PRO A 96 -7.67 -0.83 19.68
N ILE A 97 -8.13 -1.92 19.06
CA ILE A 97 -9.50 -1.98 18.56
C ILE A 97 -10.44 -2.21 19.74
N GLU A 98 -11.42 -1.32 19.89
CA GLU A 98 -12.48 -1.42 20.88
C GLU A 98 -13.80 -1.70 20.17
N TRP A 99 -14.54 -2.68 20.67
CA TRP A 99 -15.89 -2.98 20.23
C TRP A 99 -16.86 -2.51 21.32
N PRO A 100 -17.97 -1.84 20.96
CA PRO A 100 -18.96 -1.46 21.95
C PRO A 100 -19.62 -2.72 22.54
N ASP A 101 -19.79 -2.74 23.86
CA ASP A 101 -20.57 -3.77 24.54
C ASP A 101 -22.00 -3.72 24.01
N THR A 102 -22.41 -4.80 23.35
CA THR A 102 -23.78 -4.93 22.86
C THR A 102 -24.64 -5.49 24.01
N GLU A 103 -25.15 -4.61 24.87
CA GLU A 103 -26.36 -4.92 25.64
C GLU A 103 -27.55 -4.87 24.67
N VAL A 104 -27.76 -5.97 23.95
CA VAL A 104 -29.09 -6.22 23.37
C VAL A 104 -30.00 -6.57 24.54
N GLU A 105 -30.68 -5.56 25.08
CA GLU A 105 -31.85 -5.79 25.92
C GLU A 105 -32.87 -6.59 25.09
N ALA A 106 -32.92 -7.90 25.33
CA ALA A 106 -33.99 -8.74 24.82
C ALA A 106 -35.27 -8.34 25.56
N THR A 107 -35.98 -7.36 25.02
CA THR A 107 -37.36 -7.07 25.42
C THR A 107 -38.19 -8.32 25.16
N SER A 108 -38.53 -9.01 26.27
CA SER A 108 -39.45 -10.15 26.33
C SER A 108 -40.89 -9.67 26.49
#